data_AF-A0A662CYF5-F1
#
_entry.id   AF-A0A662CYF5-F1
#
_cell.length_a   1.000
_cell.length_b   1.000
_cell.length_c   1.000
_cell.angle_alpha   90.00
_cell.angle_beta   90.00
_cell.angle_gamma   90.00
#
_symmetry.space_group_name_H-M   'P 1'
#
loop_
_entity.id
_entity.type
_entity.pdbx_description
1 polymer ?
#
loop_
_entity_poly.entity_id
_entity_poly.type
_entity_poly.pdbx_seq_one_letter_code
_entity_poly.pdbx_strand_id
1 'polypeptide(L)'
;MIHNISDLSLLENEEIQAAYSRLKEQGKIRFTGISTHNPQLTLKQALTHDFPQIVLVIYNHLEGPQIESLIHQVRQKGIGVIAMKVFAGGKQGNLKPLVNARQSYPQAAIRWVLRNPDIDCCLVTMSSYSHVEEYVAVSGQPLRPEDLKIIAAYQQAVTKEYCRISCSACLSACPHGVAINDILRIAMYYQDYRMEGEALRYYGELEEERKPVFCSECPGYCNQACPYQLAVKEKLLQAHQILQG
;
A
#
# COMPACT_ATOMS: atom_id res chain seq x y z
N MET A 1 8.76 11.68 -9.59
CA MET A 1 7.69 10.66 -9.50
C MET A 1 6.41 11.37 -9.12
N ILE A 2 5.29 11.09 -9.80
CA ILE A 2 3.98 11.63 -9.41
C ILE A 2 3.44 10.81 -8.24
N HIS A 3 3.03 11.49 -7.16
CA HIS A 3 2.63 10.84 -5.93
C HIS A 3 1.14 10.46 -5.92
N ASN A 4 0.83 9.29 -5.36
CA ASN A 4 -0.54 8.82 -5.05
C ASN A 4 -1.54 8.92 -6.22
N ILE A 5 -1.13 8.50 -7.41
CA ILE A 5 -2.02 8.49 -8.58
C ILE A 5 -2.96 7.27 -8.52
N SER A 6 -4.25 7.50 -8.69
CA SER A 6 -5.27 6.43 -8.73
C SER A 6 -5.75 6.10 -10.14
N ASP A 7 -5.46 6.99 -11.10
CA ASP A 7 -5.80 6.90 -12.52
C ASP A 7 -4.78 7.71 -13.35
N LEU A 8 -4.24 7.12 -14.44
CA LEU A 8 -3.21 7.74 -15.27
C LEU A 8 -3.72 8.78 -16.29
N SER A 9 -5.02 9.06 -16.39
CA SER A 9 -5.58 10.13 -17.22
C SER A 9 -4.96 11.51 -16.94
N LEU A 10 -4.48 11.75 -15.71
CA LEU A 10 -3.71 12.95 -15.38
C LEU A 10 -2.48 13.12 -16.30
N LEU A 11 -1.90 12.02 -16.80
CA LEU A 11 -0.77 12.04 -17.71
C LEU A 11 -1.14 12.47 -19.14
N GLU A 12 -2.42 12.59 -19.48
CA GLU A 12 -2.87 13.17 -20.75
C GLU A 12 -2.69 14.70 -20.77
N ASN A 13 -2.45 15.31 -19.61
CA ASN A 13 -2.15 16.74 -19.51
C ASN A 13 -0.76 17.05 -20.09
N GLU A 14 -0.75 17.76 -21.21
CA GLU A 14 0.48 18.13 -21.94
C GLU A 14 1.44 18.99 -21.11
N GLU A 15 0.94 19.85 -20.21
CA GLU A 15 1.79 20.68 -19.34
C GLU A 15 2.57 19.82 -18.33
N ILE A 16 1.94 18.77 -17.80
CA ILE A 16 2.62 17.80 -16.93
C ILE A 16 3.71 17.08 -17.71
N GLN A 17 3.42 16.64 -18.94
CA GLN A 17 4.41 15.98 -19.78
C GLN A 17 5.59 16.90 -20.12
N ALA A 18 5.30 18.14 -20.53
CA ALA A 18 6.30 19.15 -20.86
C ALA A 18 7.20 19.49 -19.66
N ALA A 19 6.63 19.62 -18.46
CA ALA A 19 7.38 19.87 -17.24
C ALA A 19 8.41 18.76 -16.96
N TYR A 20 8.00 17.48 -17.06
CA TYR A 20 8.90 16.35 -16.84
C TYR A 20 9.95 16.19 -17.96
N SER A 21 9.59 16.46 -19.22
CA SER A 21 10.54 16.49 -20.33
C SER A 21 11.62 17.55 -20.12
N ARG A 22 11.23 18.77 -19.73
CA ARG A 22 12.18 19.85 -19.40
C ARG A 22 13.10 19.49 -18.24
N LEU A 23 12.58 18.79 -17.21
CA LEU A 23 13.41 18.31 -16.10
C LEU A 23 14.45 17.26 -16.56
N LYS A 24 14.11 16.41 -17.55
CA LYS A 24 15.06 15.46 -18.16
C LYS A 24 16.14 16.18 -18.97
N GLU A 25 15.75 17.11 -19.84
CA GLU A 25 16.67 17.91 -20.66
C GLU A 25 17.66 18.70 -19.81
N GLN A 26 17.20 19.24 -18.67
CA GLN A 26 18.03 19.94 -17.70
C GLN A 26 18.93 19.01 -16.87
N GLY A 27 18.85 17.68 -17.06
CA GLY A 27 19.61 16.70 -16.30
C GLY A 27 19.19 16.57 -14.83
N LYS A 28 18.05 17.15 -14.43
CA LYS A 28 17.57 17.14 -13.04
C LYS A 28 16.95 15.80 -12.63
N ILE A 29 16.39 15.08 -13.60
CA ILE A 29 15.86 13.73 -13.41
C ILE A 29 16.36 12.81 -14.53
N ARG A 30 16.54 11.54 -14.19
CA ARG A 30 16.93 10.48 -15.15
C ARG A 30 15.74 9.65 -15.61
N PHE A 31 14.78 9.43 -14.71
CA PHE A 31 13.62 8.57 -14.94
C PHE A 31 12.34 9.23 -14.44
N THR A 32 11.25 8.98 -15.12
CA THR A 32 9.88 9.33 -14.72
C THR A 32 9.21 8.15 -14.02
N GLY A 33 8.23 8.42 -13.18
CA GLY A 33 7.56 7.34 -12.46
C GLY A 33 6.34 7.80 -11.68
N ILE A 34 5.60 6.83 -11.18
CA ILE A 34 4.36 7.04 -10.42
C ILE A 34 4.38 6.21 -9.12
N SER A 35 3.59 6.63 -8.14
CA SER A 35 3.24 5.80 -6.98
C SER A 35 1.73 5.69 -6.87
N THR A 36 1.23 4.50 -6.52
CA THR A 36 -0.21 4.22 -6.56
C THR A 36 -0.64 3.22 -5.49
N HIS A 37 -1.79 3.51 -4.87
CA HIS A 37 -2.51 2.54 -4.03
C HIS A 37 -3.56 1.75 -4.83
N ASN A 38 -3.72 2.00 -6.14
CA ASN A 38 -4.64 1.30 -7.04
C ASN A 38 -3.88 0.59 -8.20
N PRO A 39 -3.03 -0.41 -7.90
CA PRO A 39 -2.20 -1.06 -8.91
C PRO A 39 -2.99 -1.80 -9.99
N GLN A 40 -4.21 -2.28 -9.69
CA GLN A 40 -5.02 -3.02 -10.67
C GLN A 40 -5.39 -2.19 -11.90
N LEU A 41 -5.72 -0.91 -11.70
CA LEU A 41 -6.02 0.02 -12.79
C LEU A 41 -4.74 0.61 -13.37
N THR A 42 -3.89 1.17 -12.50
CA THR A 42 -2.74 1.96 -12.94
C THR A 42 -1.66 1.15 -13.63
N LEU A 43 -1.46 -0.13 -13.27
CA LEU A 43 -0.51 -1.00 -13.99
C LEU A 43 -1.02 -1.34 -15.39
N LYS A 44 -2.33 -1.54 -15.58
CA LYS A 44 -2.92 -1.74 -16.91
C LYS A 44 -2.73 -0.51 -17.79
N GLN A 45 -3.01 0.67 -17.24
CA GLN A 45 -2.78 1.93 -17.96
C GLN A 45 -1.28 2.14 -18.24
N ALA A 46 -0.37 1.77 -17.33
CA ALA A 46 1.07 1.91 -17.55
C ALA A 46 1.57 1.10 -18.76
N LEU A 47 0.92 -0.02 -19.11
CA LEU A 47 1.24 -0.79 -20.32
C LEU A 47 1.01 0.00 -21.61
N THR A 48 0.13 1.00 -21.60
CA THR A 48 -0.20 1.84 -22.76
C THR A 48 0.40 3.25 -22.68
N HIS A 49 1.17 3.59 -21.64
CA HIS A 49 1.83 4.88 -21.47
C HIS A 49 3.35 4.77 -21.39
N ASP A 50 4.07 5.74 -21.94
CA ASP A 50 5.54 5.78 -21.90
C ASP A 50 6.11 6.59 -20.74
N PHE A 51 5.25 7.36 -20.05
CA PHE A 51 5.68 8.18 -18.93
C PHE A 51 6.19 7.35 -17.73
N PRO A 52 5.49 6.32 -17.22
CA PRO A 52 5.99 5.57 -16.07
C PRO A 52 7.16 4.67 -16.47
N GLN A 53 8.40 5.07 -16.15
CA GLN A 53 9.58 4.19 -16.24
C GLN A 53 9.84 3.44 -14.93
N ILE A 54 9.25 3.93 -13.83
CA ILE A 54 9.26 3.31 -12.51
C ILE A 54 7.86 3.40 -11.90
N VAL A 55 7.37 2.31 -11.32
CA VAL A 55 6.12 2.26 -10.55
C VAL A 55 6.41 1.86 -9.11
N LEU A 56 5.84 2.61 -8.15
CA LEU A 56 5.80 2.26 -6.74
C LEU A 56 4.39 1.77 -6.38
N VAL A 57 4.25 0.49 -6.07
CA VAL A 57 2.96 -0.18 -5.89
C VAL A 57 2.85 -0.87 -4.54
N ILE A 58 1.63 -1.00 -4.01
CA ILE A 58 1.38 -1.89 -2.88
C ILE A 58 1.67 -3.33 -3.32
N TYR A 59 2.66 -3.97 -2.69
CA TYR A 59 2.96 -5.38 -2.94
C TYR A 59 3.48 -6.04 -1.65
N ASN A 60 2.65 -6.91 -1.10
CA ASN A 60 2.90 -7.71 0.11
C ASN A 60 2.15 -9.04 -0.01
N HIS A 61 2.34 -9.94 0.95
CA HIS A 61 1.76 -11.29 0.91
C HIS A 61 0.22 -11.36 1.07
N LEU A 62 -0.48 -10.24 1.28
CA LEU A 62 -1.95 -10.18 1.34
C LEU A 62 -2.57 -9.56 0.08
N GLU A 63 -1.85 -8.68 -0.62
CA GLU A 63 -2.37 -7.91 -1.76
C GLU A 63 -1.65 -8.25 -3.08
N GLY A 64 -0.36 -8.57 -3.00
CA GLY A 64 0.52 -8.82 -4.12
C GLY A 64 0.06 -9.94 -5.07
N PRO A 65 -0.43 -11.10 -4.58
CA PRO A 65 -0.84 -12.20 -5.47
C PRO A 65 -1.88 -11.80 -6.53
N GLN A 66 -2.69 -10.77 -6.28
CA GLN A 66 -3.72 -10.31 -7.22
C GLN A 66 -3.18 -9.51 -8.40
N ILE A 67 -1.95 -9.04 -8.32
CA ILE A 67 -1.33 -8.16 -9.33
C ILE A 67 -0.03 -8.74 -9.92
N GLU A 68 0.40 -9.95 -9.54
CA GLU A 68 1.66 -10.56 -10.04
C GLU A 68 1.69 -10.64 -11.58
N SER A 69 0.58 -11.00 -12.22
CA SER A 69 0.47 -11.04 -13.69
C SER A 69 0.64 -9.65 -14.33
N LEU A 70 0.14 -8.59 -13.71
CA LEU A 70 0.31 -7.22 -14.21
C LEU A 70 1.74 -6.72 -13.97
N ILE A 71 2.32 -7.04 -12.81
CA ILE A 71 3.72 -6.76 -12.49
C ILE A 71 4.64 -7.38 -13.55
N HIS A 72 4.40 -8.64 -13.91
CA HIS A 72 5.16 -9.32 -14.96
C HIS A 72 5.09 -8.58 -16.30
N GLN A 73 3.89 -8.19 -16.74
CA GLN A 73 3.70 -7.45 -17.99
C GLN A 73 4.41 -6.09 -17.99
N VAL A 74 4.35 -5.32 -16.90
CA VAL A 74 5.05 -4.02 -16.85
C VAL A 74 6.57 -4.20 -16.80
N ARG A 75 7.09 -5.27 -16.19
CA ARG A 75 8.52 -5.60 -16.26
C ARG A 75 8.94 -5.99 -17.67
N GLN A 76 8.14 -6.77 -18.40
CA GLN A 76 8.40 -7.08 -19.81
C GLN A 76 8.45 -5.81 -20.68
N LYS A 77 7.68 -4.77 -20.34
CA LYS A 77 7.75 -3.45 -20.97
C LYS A 77 9.01 -2.64 -20.59
N GLY A 78 9.79 -3.08 -19.62
CA GLY A 78 11.00 -2.40 -19.14
C GLY A 78 10.75 -1.37 -18.04
N ILE A 79 9.56 -1.34 -17.43
CA ILE A 79 9.22 -0.45 -16.31
C ILE A 79 9.76 -1.04 -15.01
N GLY A 80 10.54 -0.31 -14.23
CA GLY A 80 11.00 -0.76 -12.90
C GLY A 80 9.88 -0.79 -11.87
N VAL A 81 9.86 -1.77 -10.98
CA VAL A 81 8.81 -1.97 -9.98
C VAL A 81 9.39 -1.94 -8.57
N ILE A 82 8.87 -1.03 -7.74
CA ILE A 82 9.22 -0.90 -6.33
C ILE A 82 7.98 -1.29 -5.50
N ALA A 83 8.17 -2.18 -4.53
CA ALA A 83 7.14 -2.62 -3.61
C ALA A 83 7.08 -1.71 -2.37
N MET A 84 5.93 -1.09 -2.10
CA MET A 84 5.61 -0.46 -0.82
C MET A 84 4.63 -1.30 -0.01
N LYS A 85 4.51 -0.96 1.28
CA LYS A 85 3.64 -1.66 2.25
C LYS A 85 3.99 -3.14 2.39
N VAL A 86 5.28 -3.45 2.25
CA VAL A 86 5.87 -4.80 2.36
C VAL A 86 5.38 -5.55 3.61
N PHE A 87 5.20 -4.84 4.72
CA PHE A 87 4.79 -5.42 6.01
C PHE A 87 3.28 -5.57 6.22
N ALA A 88 2.45 -5.40 5.19
CA ALA A 88 1.01 -5.67 5.22
C ALA A 88 0.30 -5.10 6.48
N GLY A 89 0.50 -3.81 6.72
CA GLY A 89 -0.11 -3.09 7.84
C GLY A 89 0.78 -2.84 9.04
N GLY A 90 1.97 -3.44 9.13
CA GLY A 90 2.91 -3.12 10.21
C GLY A 90 2.43 -3.56 11.61
N LYS A 91 1.52 -4.54 11.68
CA LYS A 91 0.85 -4.97 12.92
C LYS A 91 1.70 -5.90 13.81
N GLN A 92 2.98 -6.09 13.49
CA GLN A 92 3.86 -7.03 14.20
C GLN A 92 4.05 -6.72 15.70
N GLY A 93 3.90 -5.45 16.12
CA GLY A 93 3.96 -5.06 17.53
C GLY A 93 2.91 -5.78 18.40
N ASN A 94 1.76 -6.12 17.81
CA ASN A 94 0.67 -6.84 18.45
C ASN A 94 0.80 -8.37 18.33
N LEU A 95 1.82 -8.85 17.60
CA LEU A 95 2.03 -10.26 17.28
C LEU A 95 3.33 -10.81 17.90
N LYS A 96 3.87 -10.14 18.92
CA LYS A 96 5.07 -10.55 19.67
C LYS A 96 5.12 -12.05 20.05
N PRO A 97 4.01 -12.73 20.38
CA PRO A 97 4.05 -14.17 20.68
C PRO A 97 4.40 -15.08 19.48
N LEU A 98 4.28 -14.58 18.24
CA LEU A 98 4.53 -15.34 17.01
C LEU A 98 5.96 -15.15 16.46
N VAL A 99 6.76 -14.29 17.12
CA VAL A 99 8.10 -13.90 16.68
C VAL A 99 9.10 -14.41 17.70
N ASN A 100 10.06 -15.25 17.27
CA ASN A 100 11.18 -15.67 18.11
C ASN A 100 12.48 -15.02 17.60
N ALA A 101 13.52 -14.98 18.44
CA ALA A 101 14.79 -14.31 18.13
C ALA A 101 15.51 -14.84 16.86
N ARG A 102 15.11 -15.99 16.29
CA ARG A 102 15.68 -16.56 15.05
C ARG A 102 14.81 -16.32 13.82
N GLN A 103 13.60 -15.79 13.99
CA GLN A 103 12.55 -15.71 12.98
C GLN A 103 11.77 -14.41 13.13
N SER A 104 12.11 -13.45 12.27
CA SER A 104 11.47 -12.14 12.21
C SER A 104 10.44 -12.06 11.07
N TYR A 105 9.23 -11.58 11.38
CA TYR A 105 8.21 -11.30 10.37
C TYR A 105 8.68 -10.28 9.32
N PRO A 106 9.25 -9.11 9.69
CA PRO A 106 9.86 -8.20 8.72
C PRO A 106 10.81 -8.87 7.73
N GLN A 107 11.68 -9.76 8.22
CA GLN A 107 12.61 -10.49 7.37
C GLN A 107 11.89 -11.45 6.42
N ALA A 108 10.90 -12.21 6.92
CA ALA A 108 10.08 -13.09 6.11
C ALA A 108 9.32 -12.32 5.01
N ALA A 109 8.76 -11.15 5.35
CA ALA A 109 8.03 -10.30 4.42
C ALA A 109 8.93 -9.72 3.32
N ILE A 110 10.13 -9.24 3.66
CA ILE A 110 11.11 -8.75 2.68
C ILE A 110 11.50 -9.87 1.72
N ARG A 111 11.87 -11.05 2.23
CA ARG A 111 12.20 -12.20 1.38
C ARG A 111 11.03 -12.63 0.51
N TRP A 112 9.80 -12.58 1.04
CA TRP A 112 8.61 -12.93 0.25
C TRP A 112 8.40 -11.98 -0.91
N VAL A 113 8.63 -10.68 -0.71
CA VAL A 113 8.54 -9.68 -1.78
C VAL A 113 9.66 -9.87 -2.80
N LEU A 114 10.91 -9.98 -2.34
CA LEU A 114 12.09 -10.15 -3.20
C LEU A 114 12.20 -11.54 -3.84
N ARG A 115 11.33 -12.49 -3.48
CA ARG A 115 11.21 -13.78 -4.18
C ARG A 115 10.72 -13.59 -5.61
N ASN A 116 9.94 -12.53 -5.85
CA ASN A 116 9.41 -12.23 -7.16
C ASN A 116 10.51 -11.53 -7.97
N PRO A 117 11.04 -12.16 -9.05
CA PRO A 117 12.10 -11.57 -9.85
C PRO A 117 11.67 -10.29 -10.58
N ASP A 118 10.36 -10.04 -10.64
CA ASP A 118 9.79 -8.84 -11.25
C ASP A 118 9.69 -7.65 -10.27
N ILE A 119 10.17 -7.77 -9.03
CA ILE A 119 10.28 -6.66 -8.07
C ILE A 119 11.74 -6.24 -7.92
N ASP A 120 12.06 -4.98 -8.23
CA ASP A 120 13.43 -4.47 -8.20
C ASP A 120 13.86 -3.98 -6.80
N CYS A 121 12.91 -3.53 -5.97
CA CYS A 121 13.23 -2.95 -4.66
C CYS A 121 12.06 -3.00 -3.66
N CYS A 122 12.39 -3.12 -2.37
CA CYS A 122 11.47 -2.93 -1.26
C CYS A 122 11.60 -1.50 -0.68
N LEU A 123 10.51 -0.74 -0.66
CA LEU A 123 10.40 0.50 0.09
C LEU A 123 9.84 0.22 1.49
N VAL A 124 10.73 0.17 2.48
CA VAL A 124 10.40 -0.12 3.89
C VAL A 124 10.79 1.03 4.81
N THR A 125 9.98 1.28 5.84
CA THR A 125 10.27 2.29 6.87
C THR A 125 11.30 1.76 7.86
N MET A 126 12.36 2.53 8.09
CA MET A 126 13.41 2.26 9.08
C MET A 126 13.48 3.48 10.01
N SER A 127 13.36 3.28 11.32
CA SER A 127 13.36 4.35 12.34
C SER A 127 14.48 4.18 13.38
N SER A 128 15.33 3.17 13.21
CA SER A 128 16.47 2.87 14.05
C SER A 128 17.55 2.17 13.22
N TYR A 129 18.80 2.20 13.70
CA TYR A 129 19.89 1.43 13.11
C TYR A 129 19.61 -0.08 13.13
N SER A 130 18.91 -0.59 14.15
CA SER A 130 18.54 -1.99 14.22
C SER A 130 17.62 -2.42 13.06
N HIS A 131 16.71 -1.56 12.59
CA HIS A 131 15.92 -1.86 11.39
C HIS A 131 16.80 -1.94 10.15
N VAL A 132 17.82 -1.07 10.02
CA VAL A 132 18.76 -1.12 8.90
C VAL A 132 19.52 -2.44 8.91
N GLU A 133 20.12 -2.81 10.03
CA GLU A 133 20.86 -4.06 10.20
C GLU A 133 19.98 -5.29 9.91
N GLU A 134 18.76 -5.32 10.47
CA GLU A 134 17.82 -6.42 10.31
C GLU A 134 17.37 -6.63 8.86
N TYR A 135 17.05 -5.54 8.15
CA TYR A 135 16.46 -5.61 6.81
C TYR A 135 17.52 -5.79 5.73
N VAL A 136 18.69 -5.14 5.86
CA VAL A 136 19.80 -5.32 4.92
C VAL A 136 20.33 -6.75 4.97
N ALA A 137 20.37 -7.37 6.17
CA ALA A 137 20.83 -8.76 6.33
C ALA A 137 20.05 -9.80 5.51
N VAL A 138 18.83 -9.46 5.06
CA VAL A 138 17.99 -10.36 4.24
C VAL A 138 17.77 -9.88 2.80
N SER A 139 18.34 -8.73 2.43
CA SER A 139 18.29 -8.24 1.06
C SER A 139 18.98 -9.24 0.12
N GLY A 140 18.27 -9.65 -0.94
CA GLY A 140 18.76 -10.64 -1.92
C GLY A 140 18.86 -12.08 -1.40
N GLN A 141 18.36 -12.37 -0.19
CA GLN A 141 18.35 -13.74 0.35
C GLN A 141 17.09 -14.51 -0.08
N PRO A 142 17.19 -15.83 -0.35
CA PRO A 142 16.05 -16.62 -0.82
C PRO A 142 15.01 -16.82 0.28
N LEU A 143 13.73 -16.85 -0.10
CA LEU A 143 12.62 -17.19 0.80
C LEU A 143 12.79 -18.61 1.36
N ARG A 144 12.63 -18.76 2.67
CA ARG A 144 12.78 -20.06 3.36
C ARG A 144 11.42 -20.68 3.71
N PRO A 145 11.32 -22.01 3.87
CA PRO A 145 10.09 -22.65 4.34
C PRO A 145 9.58 -22.12 5.69
N GLU A 146 10.46 -21.70 6.59
CA GLU A 146 10.09 -21.13 7.89
C GLU A 146 9.43 -19.75 7.75
N ASP A 147 9.84 -18.96 6.76
CA ASP A 147 9.29 -17.64 6.49
C ASP A 147 7.80 -17.75 6.10
N LEU A 148 7.45 -18.79 5.34
CA LEU A 148 6.05 -19.09 4.97
C LEU A 148 5.17 -19.40 6.19
N LYS A 149 5.70 -20.08 7.21
CA LYS A 149 4.95 -20.39 8.45
C LYS A 149 4.62 -19.10 9.22
N ILE A 150 5.58 -18.19 9.32
CA ILE A 150 5.40 -16.90 9.99
C ILE A 150 4.42 -16.03 9.21
N ILE A 151 4.54 -15.99 7.89
CA ILE A 151 3.61 -15.26 7.02
C ILE A 151 2.20 -15.81 7.17
N ALA A 152 2.01 -17.13 7.16
CA ALA A 152 0.70 -17.74 7.36
C ALA A 152 0.10 -17.39 8.73
N ALA A 153 0.90 -17.45 9.81
CA ALA A 153 0.47 -17.06 11.15
C ALA A 153 0.09 -15.57 11.22
N TYR A 154 0.88 -14.69 10.59
CA TYR A 154 0.56 -13.26 10.48
C TYR A 154 -0.74 -13.04 9.72
N GLN A 155 -0.88 -13.65 8.53
CA GLN A 155 -2.08 -13.56 7.70
C GLN A 155 -3.33 -13.96 8.50
N GLN A 156 -3.29 -15.07 9.23
CA GLN A 156 -4.40 -15.52 10.08
C GLN A 156 -4.73 -14.50 11.18
N ALA A 157 -3.71 -13.94 11.84
CA ALA A 157 -3.90 -12.99 12.92
C ALA A 157 -4.46 -11.64 12.47
N VAL A 158 -4.13 -11.19 11.25
CA VAL A 158 -4.53 -9.85 10.77
C VAL A 158 -5.63 -9.86 9.73
N THR A 159 -6.09 -11.03 9.25
CA THR A 159 -6.99 -11.06 8.08
C THR A 159 -8.30 -10.30 8.28
N LYS A 160 -8.84 -10.23 9.49
CA LYS A 160 -10.06 -9.45 9.80
C LYS A 160 -9.75 -8.01 10.24
N GLU A 161 -8.48 -7.70 10.47
CA GLU A 161 -8.02 -6.41 10.97
C GLU A 161 -7.45 -5.51 9.88
N TYR A 162 -6.70 -6.09 8.96
CA TYR A 162 -5.99 -5.39 7.90
C TYR A 162 -6.89 -5.14 6.69
N CYS A 163 -7.17 -3.88 6.40
CA CYS A 163 -7.78 -3.47 5.14
C CYS A 163 -6.74 -3.60 4.02
N ARG A 164 -7.11 -4.33 2.96
CA ARG A 164 -6.31 -4.44 1.74
C ARG A 164 -6.56 -3.17 0.95
N ILE A 165 -5.73 -2.15 1.19
CA ILE A 165 -5.91 -0.79 0.67
C ILE A 165 -5.96 -0.75 -0.86
N SER A 166 -5.37 -1.73 -1.55
CA SER A 166 -5.49 -1.87 -3.01
C SER A 166 -6.82 -2.42 -3.51
N CYS A 167 -7.70 -2.90 -2.61
CA CYS A 167 -9.01 -3.42 -2.96
C CYS A 167 -10.04 -2.29 -3.06
N SER A 168 -10.84 -2.29 -4.12
CA SER A 168 -11.88 -1.27 -4.36
C SER A 168 -13.32 -1.79 -4.21
N ALA A 169 -13.50 -3.06 -3.80
CA ALA A 169 -14.79 -3.75 -3.85
C ALA A 169 -15.91 -3.07 -3.04
N CYS A 170 -15.55 -2.45 -1.89
CA CYS A 170 -16.52 -1.79 -1.03
C CYS A 170 -16.80 -0.32 -1.41
N LEU A 171 -16.01 0.28 -2.31
CA LEU A 171 -16.08 1.71 -2.60
C LEU A 171 -17.40 2.07 -3.29
N SER A 172 -17.80 1.31 -4.31
CA SER A 172 -19.06 1.53 -5.04
C SER A 172 -20.31 1.16 -4.23
N ALA A 173 -20.15 0.38 -3.15
CA ALA A 173 -21.25 0.04 -2.25
C ALA A 173 -21.57 1.14 -1.24
N CYS A 174 -20.71 2.16 -1.10
CA CYS A 174 -20.93 3.25 -0.16
C CYS A 174 -21.89 4.30 -0.74
N PRO A 175 -23.11 4.47 -0.21
CA PRO A 175 -24.06 5.46 -0.73
C PRO A 175 -23.65 6.91 -0.45
N HIS A 176 -22.70 7.12 0.46
CA HIS A 176 -22.21 8.43 0.86
C HIS A 176 -20.85 8.79 0.25
N GLY A 177 -20.28 7.94 -0.61
CA GLY A 177 -18.99 8.24 -1.26
C GLY A 177 -17.81 8.43 -0.30
N VAL A 178 -17.86 7.82 0.89
CA VAL A 178 -16.80 7.90 1.91
C VAL A 178 -15.47 7.43 1.32
N ALA A 179 -14.37 8.13 1.63
CA ALA A 179 -13.02 7.77 1.19
C ALA A 179 -12.47 6.56 1.98
N ILE A 180 -13.12 5.41 1.88
CA ILE A 180 -12.88 4.23 2.75
C ILE A 180 -11.40 3.83 2.78
N ASN A 181 -10.79 3.65 1.61
CA ASN A 181 -9.40 3.21 1.53
C ASN A 181 -8.42 4.25 2.10
N ASP A 182 -8.68 5.54 1.88
CA ASP A 182 -7.84 6.60 2.43
C ASP A 182 -7.96 6.67 3.94
N ILE A 183 -9.17 6.67 4.48
CA ILE A 183 -9.40 6.76 5.93
C ILE A 183 -8.80 5.55 6.64
N LEU A 184 -9.00 4.33 6.14
CA LEU A 184 -8.43 3.12 6.76
C LEU A 184 -6.90 3.08 6.63
N ARG A 185 -6.33 3.61 5.54
CA ARG A 185 -4.89 3.80 5.40
C ARG A 185 -4.34 4.84 6.38
N ILE A 186 -5.04 5.95 6.57
CA ILE A 186 -4.65 7.01 7.52
C ILE A 186 -4.73 6.48 8.96
N ALA A 187 -5.78 5.72 9.30
CA ALA A 187 -5.90 5.07 10.60
C ALA A 187 -4.73 4.09 10.86
N MET A 188 -4.33 3.32 9.85
CA MET A 188 -3.13 2.47 9.92
C MET A 188 -1.85 3.30 10.16
N TYR A 189 -1.74 4.52 9.61
CA TYR A 189 -0.59 5.40 9.87
C TYR A 189 -0.54 5.85 11.33
N TYR A 190 -1.69 6.22 11.87
CA TYR A 190 -1.83 6.60 13.27
C TYR A 190 -1.49 5.42 14.20
N GLN A 191 -2.14 4.27 14.00
CA GLN A 191 -2.09 3.14 14.93
C GLN A 191 -0.83 2.28 14.81
N ASP A 192 -0.43 1.96 13.59
CA ASP A 192 0.56 0.90 13.35
C ASP A 192 1.94 1.47 12.93
N TYR A 193 1.97 2.66 12.31
CA TYR A 193 3.21 3.28 11.82
C TYR A 193 3.79 4.33 12.77
N ARG A 194 3.06 4.69 13.85
CA ARG A 194 3.43 5.76 14.78
C ARG A 194 3.64 7.11 14.09
N MET A 195 2.83 7.38 13.07
CA MET A 195 2.83 8.62 12.29
C MET A 195 1.59 9.45 12.65
N GLU A 196 1.40 9.71 13.94
CA GLU A 196 0.18 10.36 14.46
C GLU A 196 -0.01 11.75 13.86
N GLY A 197 1.03 12.59 13.86
CA GLY A 197 0.96 13.95 13.33
C GLY A 197 0.64 13.98 11.83
N GLU A 198 1.28 13.12 11.03
CA GLU A 198 0.96 13.01 9.61
C GLU A 198 -0.43 12.45 9.37
N ALA A 199 -0.88 11.48 10.18
CA ALA A 199 -2.20 10.91 10.05
C ALA A 199 -3.30 11.95 10.32
N LEU A 200 -3.17 12.75 11.39
CA LEU A 200 -4.08 13.85 11.69
C LEU A 200 -4.08 14.89 10.57
N ARG A 201 -2.91 15.26 10.04
CA ARG A 201 -2.81 16.19 8.90
C ARG A 201 -3.50 15.63 7.66
N TYR A 202 -3.21 14.39 7.26
CA TYR A 202 -3.84 13.75 6.10
C TYR A 202 -5.35 13.62 6.26
N TYR A 203 -5.84 13.35 7.48
CA TYR A 203 -7.26 13.29 7.76
C TYR A 203 -7.92 14.67 7.65
N GLY A 204 -7.25 15.72 8.14
CA GLY A 204 -7.70 17.11 8.05
C GLY A 204 -7.75 17.63 6.60
N GLU A 205 -6.92 17.10 5.70
CA GLU A 205 -6.91 17.43 4.26
C GLU A 205 -8.05 16.79 3.47
N LEU A 206 -8.77 15.81 4.05
CA LEU A 206 -9.94 15.23 3.40
C LEU A 206 -11.14 16.19 3.44
N GLU A 207 -11.85 16.29 2.31
CA GLU A 207 -13.16 16.93 2.23
C GLU A 207 -14.12 16.35 3.29
N GLU A 208 -14.91 17.21 3.93
CA GLU A 208 -15.81 16.78 5.01
C GLU A 208 -16.84 15.76 4.53
N GLU A 209 -17.32 15.90 3.30
CA GLU A 209 -18.29 15.00 2.67
C GLU A 209 -17.71 13.59 2.43
N ARG A 210 -16.38 13.48 2.36
CA ARG A 210 -15.67 12.21 2.16
C ARG A 210 -15.36 11.50 3.48
N LYS A 211 -15.61 12.14 4.63
CA LYS A 211 -15.45 11.58 5.98
C LYS A 211 -16.69 10.76 6.38
N PRO A 212 -16.59 9.84 7.36
CA PRO A 212 -17.65 8.90 7.70
C PRO A 212 -18.73 9.52 8.61
N VAL A 213 -19.12 10.77 8.36
CA VAL A 213 -20.05 11.56 9.20
C VAL A 213 -21.42 10.89 9.32
N PHE A 214 -21.91 10.28 8.24
CA PHE A 214 -23.20 9.59 8.19
C PHE A 214 -23.10 8.08 8.41
N CYS A 215 -21.93 7.56 8.75
CA CYS A 215 -21.75 6.10 8.86
C CYS A 215 -22.48 5.49 10.05
N SER A 216 -22.75 6.23 11.13
CA SER A 216 -23.43 5.74 12.34
C SER A 216 -24.81 5.15 12.03
N GLU A 217 -25.59 5.85 11.19
CA GLU A 217 -26.95 5.49 10.78
C GLU A 217 -26.99 4.58 9.54
N CYS A 218 -25.87 4.44 8.83
CA CYS A 218 -25.80 3.62 7.62
C CYS A 218 -25.93 2.11 7.92
N PRO A 219 -26.67 1.31 7.13
CA PRO A 219 -26.75 -0.15 7.29
C PRO A 219 -25.42 -0.91 7.17
N GLY A 220 -24.36 -0.28 6.66
CA GLY A 220 -23.04 -0.91 6.53
C GLY A 220 -22.85 -1.73 5.26
N TYR A 221 -23.32 -1.25 4.11
CA TYR A 221 -23.15 -1.91 2.79
C TYR A 221 -21.68 -2.26 2.47
N CYS A 222 -20.74 -1.45 2.94
CA CYS A 222 -19.31 -1.72 2.80
C CYS A 222 -18.85 -3.00 3.52
N ASN A 223 -19.50 -3.42 4.62
CA ASN A 223 -19.22 -4.68 5.31
C ASN A 223 -19.60 -5.86 4.43
N GLN A 224 -20.78 -5.80 3.79
CA GLN A 224 -21.29 -6.85 2.90
C GLN A 224 -20.45 -6.96 1.62
N ALA A 225 -20.03 -5.83 1.07
CA ALA A 225 -19.21 -5.78 -0.14
C ALA A 225 -17.74 -6.16 0.08
N CYS A 226 -17.28 -6.27 1.34
CA CYS A 226 -15.89 -6.60 1.63
C CYS A 226 -15.61 -8.09 1.40
N PRO A 227 -14.77 -8.48 0.42
CA PRO A 227 -14.48 -9.90 0.15
C PRO A 227 -13.69 -10.58 1.28
N TYR A 228 -13.12 -9.79 2.19
CA TYR A 228 -12.36 -10.26 3.35
C TYR A 228 -13.16 -10.19 4.65
N GLN A 229 -14.46 -9.86 4.59
CA GLN A 229 -15.37 -9.82 5.73
C GLN A 229 -14.89 -8.90 6.86
N LEU A 230 -14.30 -7.75 6.50
CA LEU A 230 -13.98 -6.71 7.49
C LEU A 230 -15.27 -6.02 7.98
N ALA A 231 -15.27 -5.67 9.25
CA ALA A 231 -16.19 -4.71 9.85
C ALA A 231 -15.81 -3.28 9.42
N VAL A 232 -15.96 -2.98 8.11
CA VAL A 232 -15.52 -1.72 7.48
C VAL A 232 -16.19 -0.51 8.12
N LYS A 233 -17.52 -0.53 8.32
CA LYS A 233 -18.26 0.56 8.98
C LYS A 233 -17.69 0.86 10.36
N GLU A 234 -17.48 -0.17 11.17
CA GLU A 234 -16.99 -0.06 12.54
C GLU A 234 -15.57 0.51 12.56
N LYS A 235 -14.71 0.04 11.64
CA LYS A 235 -13.35 0.57 11.49
C LYS A 235 -13.35 2.03 11.02
N LEU A 236 -14.28 2.45 10.17
CA LEU A 236 -14.42 3.85 9.76
C LEU A 236 -14.86 4.75 10.91
N LEU A 237 -15.81 4.30 11.73
CA LEU A 237 -16.25 5.03 12.93
C LEU A 237 -15.12 5.16 13.95
N GLN A 238 -14.37 4.08 14.18
CA GLN A 238 -13.18 4.11 15.03
C GLN A 238 -12.11 5.06 14.47
N ALA A 239 -11.84 5.00 13.16
CA ALA A 239 -10.89 5.88 12.50
C ALA A 239 -11.31 7.35 12.65
N HIS A 240 -12.59 7.66 12.48
CA HIS A 240 -13.13 9.00 12.69
C HIS A 240 -12.82 9.51 14.11
N GLN A 241 -13.12 8.68 15.12
CA GLN A 241 -12.95 9.05 16.51
C GLN A 241 -11.49 9.35 16.87
N ILE A 242 -10.53 8.57 16.38
CA ILE A 242 -9.11 8.76 16.72
C ILE A 242 -8.42 9.84 15.87
N LEU A 243 -8.98 10.19 14.70
CA LEU A 243 -8.36 11.12 13.75
C LEU A 243 -8.93 12.55 13.82
N GLN A 244 -10.01 12.78 14.57
CA GLN A 244 -10.60 14.10 14.73
C GLN A 244 -9.93 14.99 15.77
N GLY A 245 -9.09 14.44 16.65
CA GLY A 245 -8.44 15.18 17.75
C GLY A 245 -9.33 15.30 18.97
#